data_AF-A0A519ZWV8-F1
#
_entry.id   AF-A0A519ZWV8-F1
#
_cell.length_a   1.000
_cell.length_b   1.000
_cell.length_c   1.000
_cell.angle_alpha   90.00
_cell.angle_beta   90.00
_cell.angle_gamma   90.00
#
_symmetry.space_group_name_H-M   'P 1'
#
loop_
_entity.id
_entity.type
_entity.pdbx_description
1 polymer ?
#
loop_
_entity_poly.entity_id
_entity_poly.type
_entity_poly.pdbx_seq_one_letter_code
_entity_poly.pdbx_strand_id
1 'polypeptide(L)'
;MRVKNTLRTLALVSLLTTSLTSCEKDEQTPGPMPSPETPVEVNYLLINKSIQVTDTSPLSIDANGDGKIDIYFYVVDVFSEGISKRYFGLSTLGNNAVLMGAPNDDEFLNVADVPAFKMGEKINTASAGLEWSGDNGVLAIKRLEGNGANWVKNWSSGNEFYLGFKLQSTGAGHYGWIKVRIDKATEKLQVIDLAWNKKGEEGLKAG
;
A
#
# COMPACT_ATOMS: atom_id res chain seq x y z
N MET A 1 -45.45 -27.82 71.82
CA MET A 1 -46.66 -28.49 71.27
C MET A 1 -46.69 -28.18 69.77
N ARG A 2 -46.84 -29.09 68.81
CA ARG A 2 -47.24 -30.50 68.81
C ARG A 2 -46.57 -31.17 67.59
N VAL A 3 -46.00 -32.34 67.84
CA VAL A 3 -45.48 -33.30 66.86
C VAL A 3 -46.65 -33.94 66.07
N LYS A 4 -46.44 -34.31 64.81
CA LYS A 4 -46.81 -35.64 64.26
C LYS A 4 -46.22 -35.90 62.86
N ASN A 5 -45.40 -36.95 62.82
CA ASN A 5 -44.91 -37.67 61.65
C ASN A 5 -46.06 -38.31 60.86
N THR A 6 -45.85 -38.50 59.55
CA THR A 6 -46.19 -39.76 58.87
C THR A 6 -45.29 -40.00 57.67
N LEU A 7 -44.65 -41.17 57.70
CA LEU A 7 -43.83 -41.83 56.68
C LEU A 7 -44.71 -42.32 55.51
N ARG A 8 -44.18 -42.39 54.28
CA ARG A 8 -44.39 -43.53 53.35
C ARG A 8 -43.47 -43.47 52.12
N THR A 9 -42.58 -44.44 52.11
CA THR A 9 -41.89 -45.19 51.04
C THR A 9 -42.46 -45.07 49.62
N LEU A 10 -41.60 -44.89 48.60
CA LEU A 10 -41.41 -45.87 47.52
C LEU A 10 -40.21 -45.48 46.62
N ALA A 11 -39.34 -46.46 46.37
CA ALA A 11 -38.22 -46.39 45.44
C ALA A 11 -38.71 -46.51 43.99
N LEU A 12 -38.05 -45.83 43.05
CA LEU A 12 -38.09 -46.17 41.63
C LEU A 12 -36.68 -46.06 41.04
N VAL A 13 -36.24 -47.16 40.45
CA VAL A 13 -34.93 -47.42 39.85
C VAL A 13 -35.10 -47.45 38.32
N SER A 14 -34.05 -46.98 37.62
CA SER A 14 -33.76 -47.18 36.18
C SER A 14 -34.65 -46.42 35.18
N LEU A 15 -34.15 -45.95 34.03
CA LEU A 15 -33.14 -46.50 33.13
C LEU A 15 -32.58 -45.33 32.28
N LEU A 16 -31.25 -45.14 32.23
CA LEU A 16 -30.60 -44.08 31.44
C LEU A 16 -30.18 -44.67 30.09
N THR A 17 -30.91 -44.34 29.02
CA THR A 17 -30.57 -44.72 27.64
C THR A 17 -29.57 -43.71 27.06
N THR A 18 -28.31 -44.11 26.92
CA THR A 18 -27.30 -43.37 26.17
C THR A 18 -27.45 -43.65 24.67
N SER A 19 -27.97 -42.69 23.93
CA SER A 19 -27.98 -42.68 22.47
C SER A 19 -26.58 -42.37 21.94
N LEU A 20 -25.94 -43.32 21.27
CA LEU A 20 -24.71 -43.08 20.51
C LEU A 20 -25.10 -42.51 19.14
N THR A 21 -24.95 -41.19 18.96
CA THR A 21 -25.00 -40.57 17.63
C THR A 21 -23.64 -40.75 16.95
N SER A 22 -23.58 -41.69 16.01
CA SER A 22 -22.47 -41.82 15.07
C SER A 22 -22.52 -40.66 14.07
N CYS A 23 -21.51 -39.79 14.09
CA CYS A 23 -21.26 -38.85 12.99
C CYS A 23 -20.65 -39.62 11.82
N GLU A 24 -21.40 -39.86 10.76
CA GLU A 24 -20.82 -40.17 9.46
C GLU A 24 -20.09 -38.93 8.95
N LYS A 25 -18.77 -39.06 8.79
CA LYS A 25 -17.91 -38.05 8.21
C LYS A 25 -17.99 -38.22 6.70
N ASP A 26 -18.72 -37.33 6.02
CA ASP A 26 -18.73 -37.26 4.56
C ASP A 26 -17.29 -37.13 4.04
N GLU A 27 -16.86 -38.12 3.25
CA GLU A 27 -15.62 -38.04 2.48
C GLU A 27 -15.79 -37.01 1.37
N GLN A 28 -15.41 -35.78 1.68
CA GLN A 28 -15.28 -34.72 0.70
C GLN A 28 -14.11 -35.08 -0.24
N THR A 29 -14.44 -35.43 -1.49
CA THR A 29 -13.47 -35.63 -2.56
C THR A 29 -12.51 -34.43 -2.60
N PRO A 30 -11.19 -34.63 -2.53
CA PRO A 30 -10.24 -33.53 -2.59
C PRO A 30 -10.47 -32.76 -3.89
N GLY A 31 -10.80 -31.48 -3.77
CA GLY A 31 -10.84 -30.58 -4.92
C GLY A 31 -9.47 -30.58 -5.62
N PRO A 32 -9.42 -30.21 -6.92
CA PRO A 32 -8.14 -30.09 -7.62
C PRO A 32 -7.19 -29.22 -6.80
N MET A 33 -6.00 -29.75 -6.49
CA MET A 33 -4.96 -28.99 -5.82
C MET A 33 -4.70 -27.69 -6.59
N PRO A 34 -4.56 -26.55 -5.91
CA PRO A 34 -4.16 -25.33 -6.58
C PRO A 34 -2.86 -25.59 -7.33
N SER A 35 -2.88 -25.39 -8.65
CA SER A 35 -1.67 -25.46 -9.47
C SER A 35 -0.64 -24.51 -8.88
N PRO A 36 0.63 -24.92 -8.73
CA PRO A 36 1.67 -24.03 -8.23
C PRO A 36 1.69 -22.76 -9.09
N GLU A 37 1.55 -21.60 -8.42
CA GLU A 37 1.70 -20.30 -9.08
C GLU A 37 3.12 -20.26 -9.67
N THR A 38 3.22 -20.11 -10.99
CA THR A 38 4.50 -19.88 -11.65
C THR A 38 5.21 -18.69 -11.02
N PRO A 39 6.52 -18.78 -10.71
CA PRO A 39 7.25 -17.65 -10.16
C PRO A 39 7.15 -16.43 -11.07
N VAL A 40 6.79 -15.28 -10.49
CA VAL A 40 6.73 -14.01 -11.23
C VAL A 40 8.16 -13.55 -11.53
N GLU A 41 8.47 -13.36 -12.81
CA GLU A 41 9.75 -12.76 -13.20
C GLU A 41 9.72 -11.25 -13.05
N VAL A 42 10.65 -10.71 -12.26
CA VAL A 42 10.76 -9.28 -11.99
C VAL A 42 12.10 -8.73 -12.45
N ASN A 43 12.10 -7.46 -12.86
CA ASN A 43 13.30 -6.64 -12.85
C ASN A 43 13.39 -5.91 -11.51
N TYR A 44 14.61 -5.73 -11.01
CA TYR A 44 14.87 -5.10 -9.72
C TYR A 44 16.02 -4.10 -9.85
N LEU A 45 15.89 -2.95 -9.18
CA LEU A 45 16.90 -1.90 -9.17
C LEU A 45 17.06 -1.32 -7.77
N LEU A 46 18.28 -1.39 -7.23
CA LEU A 46 18.67 -0.69 -6.01
C LEU A 46 18.97 0.78 -6.33
N ILE A 47 18.28 1.70 -5.66
CA ILE A 47 18.44 3.14 -5.85
C ILE A 47 19.28 3.75 -4.74
N ASN A 48 18.86 3.57 -3.49
CA ASN A 48 19.45 4.08 -2.25
C ASN A 48 19.93 5.54 -2.35
N LYS A 49 19.03 6.42 -2.79
CA LYS A 49 19.26 7.87 -2.89
C LYS A 49 18.23 8.62 -2.06
N SER A 50 18.56 9.83 -1.65
CA SER A 50 17.65 10.68 -0.91
C SER A 50 17.60 12.08 -1.47
N ILE A 51 16.47 12.74 -1.27
CA ILE A 51 16.25 14.15 -1.51
C ILE A 51 15.79 14.83 -0.21
N GLN A 52 16.24 16.05 -0.01
CA GLN A 52 15.96 16.92 1.13
C GLN A 52 15.52 18.29 0.64
N VAL A 53 14.99 19.10 1.55
CA VAL A 53 14.51 20.45 1.30
C VAL A 53 15.57 21.37 0.67
N THR A 54 16.83 21.20 1.06
CA THR A 54 17.95 22.01 0.55
C THR A 54 18.36 21.64 -0.87
N ASP A 55 17.85 20.53 -1.40
CA ASP A 55 18.26 20.04 -2.71
C ASP A 55 17.51 20.81 -3.80
N THR A 56 18.28 21.46 -4.67
CA THR A 56 17.74 22.27 -5.77
C THR A 56 17.39 21.46 -7.01
N SER A 57 17.65 20.15 -7.00
CA SER A 57 17.46 19.27 -8.13
C SER A 57 16.64 18.05 -7.73
N PRO A 58 15.69 17.62 -8.58
CA PRO A 58 14.91 16.43 -8.31
C PRO A 58 15.79 15.17 -8.32
N LEU A 59 15.35 14.14 -7.61
CA LEU A 59 15.91 12.81 -7.71
C LEU A 59 15.27 12.08 -8.89
N SER A 60 15.99 12.03 -10.01
CA SER A 60 15.55 11.35 -11.23
C SER A 60 15.96 9.88 -11.27
N ILE A 61 15.08 9.04 -11.81
CA ILE A 61 15.24 7.61 -11.94
C ILE A 61 14.97 7.21 -13.40
N ASP A 62 15.97 6.60 -14.01
CA ASP A 62 15.85 5.78 -15.22
C ASP A 62 15.67 4.35 -14.73
N ALA A 63 14.42 3.88 -14.70
CA ALA A 63 14.09 2.58 -14.13
C ALA A 63 14.40 1.47 -15.12
N ASN A 64 14.13 1.68 -16.41
CA ASN A 64 14.31 0.65 -17.45
C ASN A 64 15.74 0.59 -18.03
N GLY A 65 16.60 1.57 -17.74
CA GLY A 65 17.98 1.64 -18.18
C GLY A 65 18.16 2.11 -19.63
N ASP A 66 17.16 2.79 -20.21
CA ASP A 66 17.19 3.25 -21.61
C ASP A 66 17.88 4.62 -21.80
N GLY A 67 18.37 5.23 -20.72
CA GLY A 67 19.02 6.53 -20.71
C GLY A 67 18.05 7.72 -20.59
N LYS A 68 16.74 7.47 -20.45
CA LYS A 68 15.73 8.51 -20.20
C LYS A 68 15.21 8.41 -18.77
N ILE A 69 14.84 9.56 -18.23
CA ILE A 69 14.22 9.61 -16.91
C ILE A 69 12.79 9.09 -17.04
N ASP A 70 12.45 8.08 -16.25
CA ASP A 70 11.09 7.53 -16.18
C ASP A 70 10.26 8.24 -15.11
N ILE A 71 10.89 8.51 -13.97
CA ILE A 71 10.24 9.01 -12.74
C ILE A 71 11.19 10.00 -12.07
N TYR A 72 10.65 11.05 -11.47
CA TYR A 72 11.44 11.93 -10.62
C TYR A 72 10.69 12.29 -9.35
N PHE A 73 11.44 12.42 -8.26
CA PHE A 73 10.97 12.88 -6.96
C PHE A 73 11.45 14.29 -6.70
N TYR A 74 10.60 15.11 -6.10
CA TYR A 74 10.91 16.52 -5.83
C TYR A 74 10.45 16.92 -4.43
N VAL A 75 11.13 17.95 -3.91
CA VAL A 75 10.71 18.67 -2.71
C VAL A 75 10.52 20.12 -3.11
N VAL A 76 9.35 20.69 -2.82
CA VAL A 76 9.03 22.08 -3.19
C VAL A 76 8.30 22.80 -2.07
N ASP A 77 8.73 24.03 -1.81
CA ASP A 77 8.05 24.96 -0.93
C ASP A 77 7.15 25.89 -1.74
N VAL A 78 5.92 26.01 -1.30
CA VAL A 78 4.88 26.82 -1.94
C VAL A 78 4.30 27.74 -0.88
N PHE A 79 4.22 29.03 -1.20
CA PHE A 79 3.54 29.99 -0.36
C PHE A 79 2.30 30.50 -1.10
N SER A 80 1.13 30.25 -0.52
CA SER A 80 -0.15 30.72 -1.06
C SER A 80 -1.07 31.10 0.08
N GLU A 81 -1.80 32.21 -0.08
CA GLU A 81 -2.81 32.67 0.88
C GLU A 81 -2.32 32.77 2.34
N GLY A 82 -1.05 33.14 2.54
CA GLY A 82 -0.46 33.26 3.88
C GLY A 82 -0.02 31.95 4.52
N ILE A 83 -0.19 30.81 3.84
CA ILE A 83 0.22 29.48 4.30
C ILE A 83 1.43 29.03 3.49
N SER A 84 2.47 28.59 4.18
CA SER A 84 3.58 27.90 3.53
C SER A 84 3.35 26.39 3.61
N LYS A 85 3.42 25.72 2.46
CA LYS A 85 3.30 24.27 2.33
C LYS A 85 4.57 23.73 1.70
N ARG A 86 5.06 22.62 2.22
CA ARG A 86 6.19 21.87 1.69
C ARG A 86 5.69 20.51 1.19
N TYR A 87 5.95 20.21 -0.07
CA TYR A 87 5.50 19.00 -0.73
C TYR A 87 6.68 18.06 -0.93
N PHE A 88 6.48 16.79 -0.57
CA PHE A 88 7.27 15.67 -1.06
C PHE A 88 6.45 15.00 -2.14
N GLY A 89 6.84 15.20 -3.40
CA GLY A 89 6.07 14.77 -4.56
C GLY A 89 6.90 13.93 -5.52
N LEU A 90 6.18 13.39 -6.51
CA LEU A 90 6.77 12.74 -7.67
C LEU A 90 5.94 13.00 -8.92
N SER A 91 6.54 12.78 -10.06
CA SER A 91 5.85 12.71 -11.34
C SER A 91 6.63 11.78 -12.27
N THR A 92 5.99 11.38 -13.35
CA THR A 92 6.55 10.49 -14.37
C THR A 92 6.76 11.26 -15.67
N LEU A 93 7.57 10.70 -16.56
CA LEU A 93 7.77 11.23 -17.90
C LEU A 93 7.33 10.21 -18.96
N GLY A 94 6.98 10.72 -20.14
CA GLY A 94 6.48 9.89 -21.23
C GLY A 94 5.10 9.31 -20.90
N ASN A 95 4.94 8.01 -21.20
CA ASN A 95 3.68 7.28 -20.95
C ASN A 95 3.69 6.49 -19.64
N ASN A 96 4.71 6.69 -18.81
CA ASN A 96 4.81 6.07 -17.50
C ASN A 96 3.77 6.68 -16.55
N ALA A 97 3.36 5.93 -15.53
CA ALA A 97 2.34 6.38 -14.59
C ALA A 97 2.63 5.93 -13.17
N VAL A 98 2.01 6.61 -12.20
CA VAL A 98 1.95 6.23 -10.79
C VAL A 98 0.49 5.99 -10.44
N LEU A 99 0.25 5.04 -9.53
CA LEU A 99 -1.09 4.77 -9.03
C LEU A 99 -1.43 5.84 -7.99
N MET A 100 -2.45 6.65 -8.23
CA MET A 100 -2.81 7.80 -7.39
C MET A 100 -4.31 8.05 -7.41
N GLY A 101 -4.81 8.88 -6.48
CA GLY A 101 -6.19 9.35 -6.49
C GLY A 101 -6.47 10.37 -7.59
N ALA A 102 -7.64 11.01 -7.54
CA ALA A 102 -7.94 12.13 -8.41
C ALA A 102 -7.07 13.36 -8.06
N PRO A 103 -6.72 14.20 -9.06
CA PRO A 103 -6.10 15.50 -8.83
C PRO A 103 -6.89 16.37 -7.84
N ASN A 104 -6.18 17.17 -7.05
CA ASN A 104 -6.77 18.11 -6.09
C ASN A 104 -6.44 19.56 -6.45
N ASP A 105 -7.45 20.28 -6.97
CA ASP A 105 -7.32 21.67 -7.43
C ASP A 105 -6.96 22.66 -6.31
N ASP A 106 -7.17 22.31 -5.03
CA ASP A 106 -6.81 23.13 -3.87
C ASP A 106 -5.31 23.01 -3.48
N GLU A 107 -4.58 22.08 -4.11
CA GLU A 107 -3.18 21.82 -3.84
C GLU A 107 -2.27 22.27 -5.00
N PHE A 108 -1.02 22.61 -4.67
CA PHE A 108 -0.03 23.05 -5.65
C PHE A 108 0.14 22.01 -6.77
N LEU A 109 0.18 22.47 -8.03
CA LEU A 109 0.28 21.62 -9.22
C LEU A 109 -0.86 20.60 -9.40
N ASN A 110 -2.01 20.83 -8.78
CA ASN A 110 -3.14 19.91 -8.83
C ASN A 110 -2.74 18.48 -8.41
N VAL A 111 -1.90 18.37 -7.37
CA VAL A 111 -1.31 17.08 -6.98
C VAL A 111 -2.37 16.10 -6.48
N ALA A 112 -2.27 14.86 -6.95
CA ALA A 112 -3.09 13.75 -6.50
C ALA A 112 -2.44 12.97 -5.35
N ASP A 113 -3.26 12.43 -4.45
CA ASP A 113 -2.76 11.62 -3.33
C ASP A 113 -2.22 10.28 -3.79
N VAL A 114 -0.97 9.98 -3.41
CA VAL A 114 -0.35 8.68 -3.68
C VAL A 114 -0.53 7.77 -2.47
N PRO A 115 -1.20 6.61 -2.64
CA PRO A 115 -1.40 5.64 -1.56
C PRO A 115 -0.09 5.02 -1.11
N ALA A 116 0.01 4.75 0.19
CA ALA A 116 1.12 4.06 0.82
C ALA A 116 0.79 2.57 0.98
N PHE A 117 1.30 1.72 0.10
CA PHE A 117 1.16 0.28 0.18
C PHE A 117 2.12 -0.32 1.20
N LYS A 118 1.69 -1.42 1.82
CA LYS A 118 2.47 -2.27 2.72
C LYS A 118 3.07 -3.44 1.95
N MET A 119 4.10 -4.05 2.51
CA MET A 119 4.69 -5.28 1.99
C MET A 119 3.62 -6.37 1.80
N GLY A 120 3.66 -7.05 0.66
CA GLY A 120 2.75 -8.11 0.25
C GLY A 120 1.46 -7.63 -0.43
N GLU A 121 1.12 -6.33 -0.38
CA GLU A 121 -0.07 -5.81 -1.05
C GLU A 121 0.10 -5.85 -2.57
N LYS A 122 -0.95 -6.26 -3.28
CA LYS A 122 -0.91 -6.39 -4.74
C LYS A 122 -1.12 -5.02 -5.39
N ILE A 123 -0.17 -4.62 -6.22
CA ILE A 123 -0.25 -3.44 -7.07
C ILE A 123 -0.67 -3.88 -8.47
N ASN A 124 -1.89 -3.49 -8.87
CA ASN A 124 -2.48 -3.77 -10.17
C ASN A 124 -3.51 -2.67 -10.53
N THR A 125 -4.29 -2.91 -11.59
CA THR A 125 -5.26 -1.97 -12.20
C THR A 125 -6.56 -1.72 -11.44
N ALA A 126 -6.80 -2.32 -10.28
CA ALA A 126 -8.13 -2.30 -9.70
C ALA A 126 -8.10 -1.93 -8.21
N SER A 127 -8.26 -0.64 -7.92
CA SER A 127 -8.66 -0.18 -6.59
C SER A 127 -9.61 1.00 -6.77
N ALA A 128 -10.74 0.97 -6.07
CA ALA A 128 -11.76 2.01 -6.18
C ALA A 128 -11.17 3.37 -5.79
N GLY A 129 -11.29 4.36 -6.69
CA GLY A 129 -10.80 5.71 -6.46
C GLY A 129 -9.30 5.92 -6.73
N LEU A 130 -8.61 4.94 -7.32
CA LEU A 130 -7.23 5.08 -7.79
C LEU A 130 -7.14 4.89 -9.31
N GLU A 131 -6.28 5.66 -9.94
CA GLU A 131 -5.99 5.60 -11.37
C GLU A 131 -4.49 5.63 -11.66
N TRP A 132 -4.11 5.09 -12.81
CA TRP A 132 -2.75 5.20 -13.33
C TRP A 132 -2.63 6.52 -14.08
N SER A 133 -2.03 7.53 -13.45
CA SER A 133 -1.82 8.85 -14.06
C SER A 133 -0.33 9.21 -14.16
N GLY A 134 0.01 10.01 -15.17
CA GLY A 134 1.30 10.68 -15.30
C GLY A 134 1.37 12.06 -14.64
N ASP A 135 0.28 12.47 -13.99
CA ASP A 135 0.19 13.76 -13.29
C ASP A 135 1.10 13.80 -12.05
N ASN A 136 1.11 14.94 -11.36
CA ASN A 136 1.88 15.12 -10.15
C ASN A 136 1.24 14.37 -8.99
N GLY A 137 1.98 13.48 -8.36
CA GLY A 137 1.60 12.79 -7.13
C GLY A 137 2.22 13.42 -5.89
N VAL A 138 1.51 13.39 -4.77
CA VAL A 138 2.03 13.82 -3.46
C VAL A 138 2.10 12.65 -2.47
N LEU A 139 3.25 12.53 -1.81
CA LEU A 139 3.49 11.55 -0.74
C LEU A 139 3.19 12.18 0.62
N ALA A 140 3.71 13.37 0.87
CA ALA A 140 3.53 14.07 2.14
C ALA A 140 3.51 15.57 1.95
N ILE A 141 2.71 16.25 2.76
CA ILE A 141 2.66 17.72 2.81
C ILE A 141 2.94 18.14 4.24
N LYS A 142 3.89 19.03 4.43
CA LYS A 142 4.11 19.73 5.69
C LYS A 142 3.51 21.14 5.56
N ARG A 143 2.47 21.41 6.34
CA ARG A 143 1.87 22.76 6.46
C ARG A 143 2.61 23.53 7.55
N LEU A 144 3.08 24.72 7.21
CA LEU A 144 3.75 25.66 8.09
C LEU A 144 2.75 26.80 8.34
N GLU A 145 2.12 26.78 9.53
CA GLU A 145 1.05 27.70 9.92
C GLU A 145 1.43 28.39 11.23
N GLY A 146 1.53 29.73 11.21
CA GLY A 146 1.89 30.52 12.39
C GLY A 146 3.19 30.06 13.03
N ASN A 147 3.11 29.58 14.28
CA ASN A 147 4.26 29.09 15.06
C ASN A 147 4.44 27.55 14.99
N GLY A 148 3.69 26.84 14.15
CA GLY A 148 3.64 25.38 14.14
C GLY A 148 3.87 24.77 12.76
N ALA A 149 4.16 23.46 12.78
CA ALA A 149 4.27 22.66 11.57
C ALA A 149 3.55 21.32 11.75
N ASN A 150 2.68 20.99 10.79
CA ASN A 150 1.92 19.74 10.81
C ASN A 150 2.09 18.98 9.50
N TRP A 151 2.29 17.68 9.60
CA TRP A 151 2.32 16.79 8.45
C TRP A 151 0.94 16.22 8.20
N VAL A 152 0.49 16.29 6.95
CA VAL A 152 -0.74 15.65 6.50
C VAL A 152 -0.42 14.50 5.53
N LYS A 153 -1.43 13.66 5.26
CA LYS A 153 -1.39 12.40 4.47
C LYS A 153 -0.91 11.16 5.23
N ASN A 154 -1.21 9.98 4.67
CA ASN A 154 -1.12 8.66 5.33
C ASN A 154 0.30 8.10 5.52
N TRP A 155 1.32 8.82 5.05
CA TRP A 155 2.72 8.37 5.15
C TRP A 155 3.26 8.66 6.55
N SER A 156 3.42 7.62 7.38
CA SER A 156 3.99 7.75 8.72
C SER A 156 5.52 7.94 8.66
N SER A 157 6.08 8.75 9.56
CA SER A 157 7.53 8.99 9.61
C SER A 157 8.32 7.70 9.87
N GLY A 158 9.47 7.54 9.22
CA GLY A 158 10.46 6.49 9.48
C GLY A 158 10.12 5.10 8.93
N ASN A 159 8.85 4.83 8.60
CA ASN A 159 8.42 3.57 8.03
C ASN A 159 8.73 3.49 6.53
N GLU A 160 8.97 2.27 6.07
CA GLU A 160 9.08 1.95 4.65
C GLU A 160 7.70 1.66 4.09
N PHE A 161 7.40 2.27 2.96
CA PHE A 161 6.16 2.05 2.23
C PHE A 161 6.46 1.91 0.76
N TYR A 162 5.49 1.38 0.04
CA TYR A 162 5.57 1.15 -1.39
C TYR A 162 4.56 2.05 -2.09
N LEU A 163 4.94 2.62 -3.21
CA LEU A 163 3.99 3.24 -4.15
C LEU A 163 3.94 2.41 -5.43
N GLY A 164 2.80 2.38 -6.09
CA GLY A 164 2.64 1.70 -7.37
C GLY A 164 3.12 2.56 -8.52
N PHE A 165 3.90 1.99 -9.43
CA PHE A 165 4.26 2.63 -10.70
C PHE A 165 4.02 1.68 -11.87
N LYS A 166 3.87 2.24 -13.07
CA LYS A 166 3.67 1.53 -14.33
C LYS A 166 4.64 2.07 -15.35
N LEU A 167 5.56 1.22 -15.82
CA LEU A 167 6.42 1.55 -16.95
C LEU A 167 5.73 1.17 -18.25
N GLN A 168 5.67 2.10 -19.19
CA GLN A 168 5.16 1.80 -20.52
C GLN A 168 6.33 1.37 -21.42
N SER A 169 6.34 0.09 -21.82
CA SER A 169 7.35 -0.44 -22.73
C SER A 169 6.72 -1.34 -23.79
N THR A 170 7.12 -1.18 -25.05
CA THR A 170 6.68 -2.06 -26.17
C THR A 170 5.16 -2.27 -26.29
N GLY A 171 4.36 -1.26 -25.92
CA GLY A 171 2.90 -1.32 -26.01
C GLY A 171 2.17 -1.98 -24.83
N ALA A 172 2.90 -2.43 -23.80
CA ALA A 172 2.33 -2.95 -22.57
C ALA A 172 2.77 -2.13 -21.34
N GLY A 173 1.90 -2.06 -20.34
CA GLY A 173 2.21 -1.50 -19.02
C GLY A 173 2.80 -2.57 -18.11
N HIS A 174 3.95 -2.27 -17.52
CA HIS A 174 4.62 -3.15 -16.57
C HIS A 174 4.44 -2.60 -15.16
N TYR A 175 3.63 -3.30 -14.35
CA TYR A 175 3.34 -2.87 -12.98
C TYR A 175 4.51 -3.17 -12.06
N GLY A 176 4.77 -2.22 -11.17
CA GLY A 176 5.84 -2.32 -10.21
C GLY A 176 5.56 -1.52 -8.94
N TRP A 177 6.53 -1.58 -8.04
CA TRP A 177 6.56 -0.80 -6.82
C TRP A 177 7.86 -0.03 -6.67
N ILE A 178 7.79 1.11 -5.99
CA ILE A 178 8.96 1.85 -5.52
C ILE A 178 8.88 1.92 -4.01
N LYS A 179 9.93 1.47 -3.34
CA LYS A 179 10.05 1.51 -1.90
C LYS A 179 10.66 2.83 -1.48
N VAL A 180 9.95 3.54 -0.60
CA VAL A 180 10.41 4.84 -0.10
C VAL A 180 10.24 4.94 1.42
N ARG A 181 11.02 5.85 2.01
CA ARG A 181 10.93 6.21 3.43
C ARG A 181 10.95 7.73 3.56
N ILE A 182 10.03 8.28 4.34
CA ILE A 182 10.01 9.70 4.69
C ILE A 182 10.41 9.85 6.15
N ASP A 183 11.50 10.57 6.40
CA ASP A 183 11.87 11.04 7.73
C ASP A 183 11.32 12.46 7.91
N LYS A 184 10.30 12.60 8.76
CA LYS A 184 9.63 13.87 9.04
C LYS A 184 10.43 14.76 10.00
N ALA A 185 11.39 14.20 10.73
CA ALA A 185 12.25 14.94 11.66
C ALA A 185 13.44 15.56 10.92
N THR A 186 14.07 14.79 10.02
CA THR A 186 15.16 15.31 9.17
C THR A 186 14.67 15.84 7.82
N GLU A 187 13.37 15.78 7.55
CA GLU A 187 12.73 16.23 6.31
C GLU A 187 13.36 15.66 5.04
N LYS A 188 13.56 14.35 5.06
CA LYS A 188 14.25 13.59 4.02
C LYS A 188 13.32 12.55 3.42
N LEU A 189 13.25 12.51 2.10
CA LEU A 189 12.67 11.40 1.35
C LEU A 189 13.80 10.53 0.81
N GLN A 190 13.78 9.24 1.15
CA GLN A 190 14.69 8.24 0.63
C GLN A 190 13.94 7.33 -0.33
N VAL A 191 14.48 7.17 -1.54
CA VAL A 191 14.08 6.12 -2.48
C VAL A 191 15.08 4.97 -2.34
N ILE A 192 14.58 3.81 -1.93
CA ILE A 192 15.40 2.69 -1.47
C ILE A 192 15.68 1.77 -2.66
N ASP A 193 14.64 1.17 -3.22
CA ASP A 193 14.70 0.27 -4.37
C ASP A 193 13.36 0.25 -5.11
N LEU A 194 13.33 -0.41 -6.25
CA LEU A 194 12.14 -0.62 -7.05
C LEU A 194 12.18 -1.98 -7.75
N ALA A 195 11.00 -2.49 -8.08
CA ALA A 195 10.85 -3.69 -8.90
C ALA A 195 9.62 -3.58 -9.80
N TRP A 196 9.67 -4.19 -10.98
CA TRP A 196 8.53 -4.28 -11.89
C TRP A 196 8.47 -5.61 -12.62
N ASN A 197 7.26 -6.00 -13.00
CA ASN A 197 7.01 -7.26 -13.68
C ASN A 197 7.59 -7.26 -15.09
N LYS A 198 8.32 -8.31 -15.49
CA LYS A 198 8.78 -8.47 -16.87
C LYS A 198 7.63 -8.75 -17.83
N LYS A 199 6.56 -9.37 -17.34
CA LYS A 199 5.35 -9.63 -18.10
C LYS A 199 4.41 -8.43 -18.00
N GLY A 200 4.04 -7.90 -19.15
CA GLY A 200 3.10 -6.79 -19.25
C GLY A 200 1.72 -7.14 -18.71
N GLU A 201 1.04 -6.14 -18.18
CA GLU A 201 -0.32 -6.17 -17.63
C GLU A 201 -0.54 -7.11 -16.43
N GLU A 202 0.53 -7.66 -15.87
CA GLU A 202 0.46 -8.53 -14.70
C GLU A 202 0.90 -7.79 -13.43
N GLY A 203 0.01 -7.71 -12.44
CA GLY A 203 0.27 -7.02 -11.18
C GLY A 203 1.41 -7.64 -10.38
N LEU A 204 1.99 -6.87 -9.48
CA LEU A 204 3.11 -7.28 -8.64
C LEU A 204 2.80 -7.03 -7.16
N LYS A 205 3.20 -7.94 -6.28
CA LYS A 205 3.11 -7.70 -4.82
C LYS A 205 4.25 -6.75 -4.41
N ALA A 206 3.94 -5.82 -3.51
CA ALA A 206 4.91 -4.89 -2.93
C ALA A 206 5.95 -5.62 -2.07
N GLY A 207 7.23 -5.29 -2.23
CA GLY A 207 8.34 -5.97 -1.54
C GLY A 207 8.49 -7.44 -1.93
#